data_AF-A0A7J7E621-F1
#
_entry.id   AF-A0A7J7E621-F1
#
_cell.length_a   1.000
_cell.length_b   1.000
_cell.length_c   1.000
_cell.angle_alpha   90.00
_cell.angle_beta   90.00
_cell.angle_gamma   90.00
#
_symmetry.space_group_name_H-M   'P 1'
#
loop_
_entity.id
_entity.type
_entity.pdbx_description
1 polymer ?
#
loop_
_entity_poly.entity_id
_entity_poly.type
_entity_poly.pdbx_seq_one_letter_code
_entity_poly.pdbx_strand_id
1 'polypeptide(L)' 'LTMASGYAMMSPICLVQNQKNQLTINREALKILDDISQPVVVVGDSKNDMWIFTLAVLLSHLSTTA' A
#
# COMPACT_ATOMS: atom_id res chain seq x y z
N LEU A 1 -13.85 18.46 -6.70
CA LEU A 1 -13.03 17.76 -7.71
C LEU A 1 -13.76 16.48 -8.06
N THR A 2 -14.43 16.44 -9.21
CA THR A 2 -15.20 15.26 -9.64
C THR A 2 -14.23 14.29 -10.29
N MET A 3 -13.97 13.16 -9.62
CA MET A 3 -13.06 12.12 -10.13
C MET A 3 -13.71 11.39 -11.31
N ALA A 4 -12.87 11.05 -12.30
CA ALA A 4 -13.27 10.50 -13.59
C ALA A 4 -14.08 9.19 -13.45
N SER A 5 -15.24 9.20 -14.11
CA SER A 5 -16.18 8.09 -14.23
C SER A 5 -15.58 6.96 -15.09
N GLY A 6 -15.29 5.81 -14.49
CA GLY A 6 -14.85 4.63 -15.23
C GLY A 6 -14.43 3.44 -14.37
N TYR A 7 -13.91 3.68 -13.16
CA TYR A 7 -13.68 2.64 -12.15
C TYR A 7 -14.51 3.00 -10.93
N ALA A 8 -15.37 2.10 -10.47
CA ALA A 8 -15.98 2.23 -9.15
C ALA A 8 -14.84 2.31 -8.13
N MET A 9 -14.56 3.51 -7.62
CA MET A 9 -13.46 3.73 -6.69
C MET A 9 -13.85 3.03 -5.39
N MET A 10 -13.33 1.81 -5.18
CA MET A 10 -13.34 1.18 -3.87
C MET A 10 -12.68 2.15 -2.88
N SER A 11 -13.22 2.21 -1.66
CA SER A 11 -12.62 3.01 -0.60
C SER A 11 -11.14 2.60 -0.42
N PRO A 12 -10.24 3.55 -0.13
CA PRO A 12 -8.83 3.24 0.07
C PRO A 12 -8.68 2.20 1.20
N ILE A 13 -7.88 1.17 0.96
CA ILE A 13 -7.56 0.14 1.96
C ILE A 13 -6.30 0.54 2.74
N CYS A 14 -6.32 0.39 4.06
CA CYS A 14 -5.13 0.63 4.89
C CYS A 14 -4.16 -0.53 4.71
N LEU A 15 -2.93 -0.26 4.25
CA LEU A 15 -1.86 -1.26 4.09
C LEU A 15 -1.06 -1.45 5.38
N VAL A 16 -0.62 -0.34 5.98
CA VAL A 16 0.13 -0.32 7.24
C VAL A 16 -0.59 0.63 8.18
N GLN A 17 -0.85 0.17 9.40
CA GLN A 17 -1.41 0.97 10.47
C GLN A 17 -0.38 1.15 11.58
N ASN A 18 -0.18 2.38 12.06
CA ASN A 18 0.57 2.64 13.27
C ASN A 18 -0.39 2.69 14.46
N GLN A 19 -0.36 1.66 15.30
CA GLN A 19 -1.07 1.61 16.55
C GLN A 19 -0.07 1.74 17.71
N LYS A 20 0.02 2.93 18.31
CA LYS A 20 0.89 3.19 19.48
C LYS A 20 2.34 2.74 19.26
N ASN A 21 2.94 3.16 18.15
CA ASN A 21 4.31 2.80 17.74
C ASN A 21 4.52 1.33 17.35
N GLN A 22 3.44 0.54 17.29
CA GLN A 22 3.47 -0.76 16.64
C GLN A 22 2.89 -0.65 15.23
N LEU A 23 3.72 -1.00 14.24
CA LEU A 23 3.28 -1.06 12.85
C LEU A 23 2.66 -2.43 12.60
N THR A 24 1.38 -2.44 12.27
CA THR A 24 0.64 -3.63 11.89
C THR A 24 0.33 -3.57 10.41
N ILE A 25 0.63 -4.66 9.69
CA ILE A 25 0.31 -4.78 8.27
C ILE A 25 -1.07 -5.40 8.11
N ASN A 26 -1.90 -4.80 7.26
CA ASN A 26 -3.15 -5.38 6.86
C ASN A 26 -2.91 -6.48 5.82
N ARG A 27 -3.12 -7.74 6.22
CA ARG A 27 -2.90 -8.90 5.35
C ARG A 27 -3.89 -8.96 4.17
N GLU A 28 -5.08 -8.39 4.31
CA GLU A 28 -6.04 -8.32 3.20
C GLU A 28 -5.52 -7.39 2.10
N ALA A 29 -4.98 -6.22 2.49
CA ALA A 29 -4.34 -5.31 1.56
C ALA A 29 -3.15 -5.97 0.85
N LEU A 30 -2.32 -6.73 1.58
CA LEU A 30 -1.21 -7.47 0.97
C LEU A 30 -1.66 -8.48 -0.09
N LYS A 31 -2.72 -9.26 0.16
CA LYS A 31 -3.24 -10.21 -0.82
C LYS A 31 -3.70 -9.51 -2.10
N ILE A 32 -4.37 -8.37 -1.95
CA ILE A 32 -4.79 -7.55 -3.09
C ILE A 32 -3.55 -7.06 -3.87
N LEU A 33 -2.51 -6.60 -3.19
CA LEU A 33 -1.25 -6.20 -3.84
C LEU A 33 -0.57 -7.37 -4.57
N ASP A 34 -0.61 -8.58 -4.01
CA ASP A 34 -0.05 -9.79 -4.62
C ASP A 34 -0.81 -10.21 -5.89
N ASP A 35 -2.14 -10.06 -5.88
CA ASP A 35 -3.00 -10.34 -7.04
C ASP A 35 -2.88 -9.28 -8.15
N ILE A 36 -2.28 -8.10 -7.88
CA ILE A 36 -2.07 -7.05 -8.88
C ILE A 36 -0.83 -7.38 -9.73
N SER A 37 -1.06 -7.87 -10.94
CA SER A 37 0.03 -8.12 -11.92
C SER A 37 0.50 -6.86 -12.66
N GLN A 38 -0.11 -5.70 -12.41
CA GLN A 38 0.26 -4.43 -13.03
C GLN A 38 1.35 -3.72 -12.21
N PRO A 39 2.23 -2.91 -12.84
CA PRO A 39 3.25 -2.17 -12.12
C PRO A 39 2.62 -1.17 -11.13
N VAL A 40 2.95 -1.31 -9.85
CA VAL A 40 2.46 -0.43 -8.77
C VAL A 40 3.39 0.77 -8.61
N VAL A 41 2.83 1.98 -8.68
CA VAL A 41 3.56 3.23 -8.39
C VAL A 41 3.24 3.67 -6.97
N VAL A 42 4.26 3.73 -6.12
CA VAL A 42 4.13 4.21 -4.73
C VAL A 42 4.34 5.73 -4.71
N VAL A 43 3.32 6.48 -4.31
CA VAL A 43 3.42 7.94 -4.12
C VAL A 43 3.47 8.21 -2.62
N GLY A 44 4.60 8.72 -2.14
CA GLY A 44 4.77 9.18 -0.77
C GLY A 44 4.50 10.68 -0.65
N ASP A 45 3.84 11.09 0.44
CA ASP A 45 3.87 12.49 0.86
C ASP A 45 5.17 12.74 1.63
N SER A 46 6.00 13.63 1.11
CA SER A 46 7.30 13.99 1.69
C SER A 46 7.19 14.56 3.12
N LYS A 47 6.00 14.96 3.57
CA LYS A 47 5.78 15.46 4.95
C LYS A 47 5.58 14.37 5.99
N ASN A 48 5.36 13.12 5.58
CA ASN A 48 5.03 12.02 6.50
C ASN A 48 5.99 10.86 6.33
N ASP A 49 6.88 10.63 7.29
CA ASP A 49 7.93 9.59 7.27
C ASP A 49 7.40 8.14 7.12
N MET A 50 6.09 7.95 7.16
CA MET A 50 5.41 6.66 6.98
C MET A 50 5.69 6.01 5.61
N TRP A 51 6.05 6.79 4.58
CA TRP A 51 6.29 6.25 3.23
C TRP A 51 7.47 5.25 3.19
N ILE A 52 8.47 5.41 4.06
CA ILE A 52 9.63 4.51 4.16
C ILE A 52 9.19 3.11 4.60
N PHE A 53 8.23 3.02 5.53
CA PHE A 53 7.70 1.74 5.99
C PHE A 53 6.86 1.05 4.92
N THR A 54 6.04 1.80 4.18
CA THR A 54 5.30 1.28 3.02
C THR A 54 6.25 0.70 1.96
N LEU A 55 7.34 1.41 1.67
CA LEU A 55 8.35 0.95 0.71
C LEU A 55 9.09 -0.30 1.19
N ALA A 56 9.46 -0.36 2.47
CA ALA A 56 10.12 -1.53 3.05
C ALA A 56 9.23 -2.77 3.01
N VAL A 57 7.92 -2.63 3.29
CA VAL A 57 6.95 -3.71 3.17
C VAL A 57 6.86 -4.20 1.73
N LEU A 58 6.73 -3.30 0.76
CA LEU A 58 6.69 -3.68 -0.67
C LEU A 58 7.97 -4.42 -1.10
N LEU A 59 9.15 -3.88 -0.79
CA LEU A 59 10.43 -4.51 -1.16
C LEU A 59 10.64 -5.88 -0.51
N SER A 60 10.17 -6.09 0.72
CA SER A 60 10.27 -7.37 1.41
C SER A 60 9.42 -8.47 0.76
N HIS A 61 8.28 -8.10 0.17
CA HIS A 61 7.40 -9.05 -0.52
C HIS A 61 7.92 -9.39 -1.92
N LEU A 62 8.48 -8.42 -2.66
CA LEU A 62 9.12 -8.69 -3.96
C LEU A 62 10.36 -9.58 -3.87
N SER A 63 11.09 -9.59 -2.76
CA SER A 63 12.28 -10.44 -2.59
C SER A 63 11.94 -11.87 -2.17
N THR A 64 10.70 -12.14 -1.73
CA THR A 64 10.27 -13.48 -1.26
C THR A 64 9.69 -14.33 -2.39
N THR A 65 9.30 -13.70 -3.51
CA THR A 65 8.86 -14.35 -4.75
C THR A 65 10.03 -14.42 -5.75
N ALA A 66 11.05 -15.19 -5.42
CA ALA A 66 12.13 -15.59 -6.34
C ALA A 66 12.43 -17.08 -6.20
#